data_AF-A0A1G0N574-F1
#
_entry.id   AF-A0A1G0N574-F1
#
_cell.length_a   1.000
_cell.length_b   1.000
_cell.length_c   1.000
_cell.angle_alpha   90.00
_cell.angle_beta   90.00
_cell.angle_gamma   90.00
#
_symmetry.space_group_name_H-M   'P 1'
#
loop_
_entity.id
_entity.type
_entity.pdbx_description
1 polymer ?
#
loop_
_entity_poly.entity_id
_entity_poly.type
_entity_poly.pdbx_seq_one_letter_code
_entity_poly.pdbx_strand_id
1 'polypeptide(L)'
;MNREAKSMTSIAAAEMDATRRAHGPATRHVAGRLFLLKDGVWTDLWHADSLKVVPVEPFSDAYFALLDRLPELKPYWSELERVLVSGKRVSLSLDQRGVAALGTAELDRLAREFRGR
;
A
#
# COMPACT_ATOMS: atom_id res chain seq x y z
N MET A 1 -22.44 12.95 31.37
CA MET A 1 -22.50 13.28 29.92
C MET A 1 -21.38 12.65 29.08
N ASN A 2 -20.71 11.56 29.51
CA ASN A 2 -19.54 10.98 28.78
C ASN A 2 -19.72 9.49 28.39
N ARG A 3 -20.92 8.92 28.62
CA ARG A 3 -21.25 7.52 28.28
C ARG A 3 -21.95 7.41 26.92
N GLU A 4 -22.79 8.38 26.57
CA GLU A 4 -23.56 8.38 25.32
C GLU A 4 -22.67 8.55 24.08
N ALA A 5 -21.68 9.46 24.14
CA ALA A 5 -20.74 9.68 23.04
C ALA A 5 -19.88 8.44 22.72
N LYS A 6 -19.38 7.74 23.76
CA LYS A 6 -18.62 6.49 23.59
C LYS A 6 -19.48 5.39 22.98
N SER A 7 -20.75 5.31 23.38
CA SER A 7 -21.69 4.30 22.87
C SER A 7 -22.01 4.51 21.39
N MET A 8 -22.20 5.76 20.94
CA MET A 8 -22.48 6.07 19.54
C MET A 8 -21.28 5.77 18.62
N THR A 9 -20.05 6.05 19.06
CA THR A 9 -18.84 5.73 18.28
C THR A 9 -18.63 4.22 18.13
N SER A 10 -18.91 3.44 19.18
CA SER A 10 -18.81 1.98 19.13
C SER A 10 -19.82 1.34 18.18
N ILE A 11 -21.05 1.87 18.16
CA ILE A 11 -22.12 1.40 17.27
C ILE A 11 -21.76 1.74 15.81
N ALA A 12 -21.33 2.96 15.52
CA ALA A 12 -20.95 3.37 14.17
C ALA A 12 -19.76 2.55 13.63
N ALA A 13 -18.76 2.26 14.46
CA ALA A 13 -17.63 1.41 14.06
C ALA A 13 -18.07 -0.04 13.77
N ALA A 14 -18.99 -0.59 14.56
CA ALA A 14 -19.55 -1.91 14.35
C ALA A 14 -20.42 -1.99 13.09
N GLU A 15 -21.20 -0.95 12.79
CA GLU A 15 -22.02 -0.85 11.58
C GLU A 15 -21.17 -0.70 10.31
N MET A 16 -20.11 0.10 10.35
CA MET A 16 -19.15 0.22 9.24
C MET A 16 -18.44 -1.11 8.97
N ASP A 17 -18.08 -1.86 10.02
CA ASP A 17 -17.44 -3.15 9.88
C ASP A 17 -18.42 -4.23 9.37
N ALA A 18 -19.67 -4.24 9.85
CA ALA A 18 -20.71 -5.13 9.34
C ALA A 18 -21.04 -4.87 7.86
N THR A 19 -21.09 -3.59 7.45
CA THR A 19 -21.31 -3.20 6.05
C THR A 19 -20.15 -3.63 5.15
N ARG A 20 -18.91 -3.57 5.65
CA ARG A 20 -17.71 -4.06 4.94
C ARG A 20 -17.72 -5.58 4.78
N ARG A 21 -18.16 -6.33 5.80
CA ARG A 21 -18.28 -7.79 5.73
C ARG A 21 -19.36 -8.25 4.75
N ALA A 22 -20.45 -7.48 4.59
CA ALA A 22 -21.56 -7.82 3.71
C ALA A 22 -21.22 -7.69 2.20
N HIS A 23 -20.25 -6.87 1.82
CA HIS A 23 -19.92 -6.58 0.42
C HIS A 23 -18.67 -7.33 -0.11
N GLY A 24 -18.11 -8.25 0.67
CA GLY A 24 -16.81 -8.85 0.35
C GLY A 24 -15.66 -7.84 0.42
N PRO A 25 -14.39 -8.28 0.35
CA PRO A 25 -13.26 -7.37 0.30
C PRO A 25 -13.34 -6.51 -0.97
N ALA A 26 -13.23 -5.19 -0.83
CA ALA A 26 -13.23 -4.29 -1.98
C ALA A 26 -12.06 -4.63 -2.90
N THR A 27 -12.34 -4.82 -4.19
CA THR A 27 -11.32 -5.11 -5.22
C THR A 27 -11.17 -3.97 -6.21
N ARG A 28 -9.97 -3.77 -6.75
CA ARG A 28 -9.72 -2.79 -7.82
C ARG A 28 -8.73 -3.34 -8.84
N HIS A 29 -9.03 -3.16 -10.13
CA HIS A 29 -8.10 -3.46 -11.22
C HIS A 29 -7.41 -2.18 -11.67
N VAL A 30 -6.08 -2.16 -11.64
CA VAL A 30 -5.26 -1.03 -12.09
C VAL A 30 -4.13 -1.55 -12.96
N ALA A 31 -3.99 -1.04 -14.18
CA ALA A 31 -2.93 -1.41 -15.12
C ALA A 31 -2.60 -2.92 -15.21
N GLY A 32 -3.65 -3.76 -15.22
CA GLY A 32 -3.51 -5.22 -15.34
C GLY A 32 -3.22 -5.99 -14.05
N ARG A 33 -3.22 -5.31 -12.90
CA ARG A 33 -3.07 -5.91 -11.56
C ARG A 33 -4.36 -5.80 -10.76
N LEU A 34 -4.64 -6.81 -9.94
CA LEU A 34 -5.79 -6.85 -9.04
C LEU A 34 -5.34 -6.57 -7.60
N PHE A 35 -5.98 -5.59 -6.98
CA PHE A 35 -5.73 -5.18 -5.61
C PHE A 35 -6.93 -5.49 -4.73
N LEU A 36 -6.68 -5.91 -3.49
CA LEU A 36 -7.68 -6.10 -2.44
C LEU A 36 -7.46 -5.08 -1.33
N LEU A 37 -8.53 -4.42 -0.89
CA LEU A 37 -8.47 -3.53 0.26
C LEU A 37 -8.38 -4.36 1.55
N LYS A 38 -7.22 -4.30 2.22
CA LYS A 38 -6.95 -4.94 3.53
C LYS A 38 -6.52 -3.86 4.50
N ASP A 39 -7.24 -3.72 5.62
CA ASP A 39 -6.92 -2.75 6.67
C ASP A 39 -6.69 -1.31 6.17
N GLY A 40 -7.43 -0.91 5.13
CA GLY A 40 -7.30 0.43 4.51
C GLY A 40 -6.12 0.58 3.54
N VAL A 41 -5.45 -0.51 3.17
CA VAL A 41 -4.35 -0.57 2.21
C VAL A 41 -4.74 -1.43 1.02
N TRP A 42 -4.62 -0.89 -0.19
CA TRP A 42 -4.76 -1.64 -1.43
C TRP A 42 -3.58 -2.59 -1.58
N THR A 43 -3.79 -3.87 -1.33
CA THR A 43 -2.75 -4.89 -1.36
C THR A 43 -2.82 -5.66 -2.66
N ASP A 44 -1.72 -5.67 -3.39
CA ASP A 44 -1.59 -6.45 -4.61
C ASP A 44 -1.84 -7.95 -4.34
N LEU A 45 -2.67 -8.58 -5.16
CA LEU A 45 -3.02 -10.00 -4.98
C LEU A 45 -1.81 -10.94 -5.08
N TRP A 46 -0.73 -10.54 -5.76
CA TRP A 46 0.51 -11.33 -5.84
C TRP A 46 1.48 -11.06 -4.68
N HIS A 47 1.10 -10.27 -3.68
CA HIS A 47 1.90 -10.16 -2.47
C HIS A 47 1.80 -11.46 -1.67
N ALA A 48 2.96 -12.04 -1.37
CA ALA A 48 3.11 -13.12 -0.40
C ALA A 48 3.70 -12.56 0.90
N ASP A 49 3.22 -13.04 2.05
CA ASP A 49 3.64 -12.60 3.39
C ASP A 49 5.14 -12.82 3.65
N SER A 50 5.79 -13.71 2.89
CA SER A 50 7.23 -13.95 2.94
C SER A 50 8.09 -12.84 2.32
N LEU A 51 7.49 -11.95 1.52
CA LEU A 51 8.22 -10.85 0.88
C LEU A 51 8.46 -9.72 1.88
N LYS A 52 9.70 -9.25 1.94
CA LYS A 52 10.02 -8.01 2.65
C LYS A 52 9.18 -6.86 2.07
N VAL A 53 8.56 -6.07 2.94
CA VAL A 53 7.85 -4.84 2.57
C VAL A 53 8.71 -3.64 2.94
N VAL A 54 8.91 -2.73 1.99
CA VAL A 54 9.59 -1.45 2.22
C VAL A 54 8.56 -0.33 2.12
N PRO A 55 8.23 0.33 3.25
CA PRO A 55 7.32 1.47 3.25
C PRO A 55 8.05 2.72 2.77
N VAL A 56 7.42 3.44 1.84
CA VAL A 56 7.91 4.67 1.22
C VAL A 56 6.92 5.78 1.51
N GLU A 57 7.42 6.93 1.95
CA GLU A 57 6.58 8.08 2.22
C GLU A 57 6.06 8.68 0.91
N PRO A 58 4.73 8.84 0.72
CA PRO A 58 4.17 9.46 -0.48
C PRO A 58 4.75 10.85 -0.72
N PHE A 59 5.05 11.17 -1.99
CA PHE A 59 5.55 12.49 -2.41
C PHE A 59 6.90 12.92 -1.78
N SER A 60 7.66 11.99 -1.22
CA SER A 60 9.02 12.22 -0.71
C SER A 60 10.10 12.09 -1.79
N ASP A 61 11.35 12.41 -1.46
CA ASP A 61 12.49 12.20 -2.36
C ASP A 61 12.64 10.72 -2.75
N ALA A 62 12.43 9.80 -1.79
CA ALA A 62 12.44 8.37 -2.03
C ALA A 62 11.33 7.94 -3.00
N TYR A 63 10.13 8.54 -2.89
CA TYR A 63 9.02 8.26 -3.79
C TYR A 63 9.36 8.59 -5.24
N PHE A 64 9.85 9.81 -5.50
CA PHE A 64 10.18 10.24 -6.85
C PHE A 64 11.39 9.47 -7.40
N ALA A 65 12.44 9.27 -6.59
CA ALA A 65 13.61 8.51 -7.00
C ALA A 65 13.28 7.04 -7.33
N LEU A 66 12.35 6.42 -6.62
CA LEU A 66 11.86 5.08 -6.96
C LEU A 66 11.03 5.08 -8.25
N LEU A 67 10.17 6.07 -8.50
CA LEU A 67 9.43 6.16 -9.76
C LEU A 67 10.35 6.33 -10.97
N ASP A 68 11.46 7.05 -10.83
CA ASP A 68 12.47 7.19 -11.89
C ASP A 68 13.16 5.86 -12.21
N ARG A 69 13.42 5.03 -11.18
CA ARG A 69 14.08 3.72 -11.36
C ARG A 69 13.13 2.57 -11.66
N LEU A 70 11.88 2.68 -11.23
CA LEU A 70 10.79 1.72 -11.36
C LEU A 70 9.56 2.42 -11.98
N PRO A 71 9.63 2.89 -13.23
CA PRO A 71 8.50 3.57 -13.88
C PRO A 71 7.25 2.70 -13.97
N GLU A 72 7.39 1.37 -13.90
CA GLU A 72 6.28 0.42 -13.80
C GLU A 72 5.39 0.59 -12.56
N LEU A 73 5.84 1.31 -11.51
CA LEU A 73 5.04 1.59 -10.31
C LEU A 73 4.06 2.76 -10.49
N LYS A 74 4.36 3.67 -11.43
CA LYS A 74 3.63 4.91 -11.65
C LYS A 74 2.11 4.74 -11.71
N PRO A 75 1.53 3.82 -12.51
CA PRO A 75 0.06 3.72 -12.62
C PRO A 75 -0.61 3.36 -11.29
N TYR A 76 0.04 2.57 -10.44
CA TYR A 76 -0.53 2.18 -9.15
C TYR A 76 -0.41 3.32 -8.13
N TRP A 77 0.75 3.96 -8.08
CA TRP A 77 1.04 5.01 -7.10
C TRP A 77 0.33 6.33 -7.40
N SER A 78 -0.03 6.59 -8.66
CA SER A 78 -0.85 7.75 -9.02
C SER A 78 -2.34 7.58 -8.73
N GLU A 79 -2.84 6.34 -8.66
CA GLU A 79 -4.26 6.04 -8.49
C GLU A 79 -4.63 5.63 -7.06
N LEU A 80 -3.69 5.02 -6.33
CA LEU A 80 -3.95 4.40 -5.03
C LEU A 80 -3.11 5.08 -3.94
N GLU A 81 -3.79 5.81 -3.05
CA GLU A 81 -3.15 6.60 -1.98
C GLU A 81 -2.38 5.75 -0.96
N ARG A 82 -2.94 4.59 -0.58
CA ARG A 82 -2.32 3.61 0.33
C ARG A 82 -2.30 2.27 -0.36
N VAL A 83 -1.14 1.88 -0.87
CA VAL A 83 -0.99 0.69 -1.72
C VAL A 83 0.26 -0.08 -1.36
N LEU A 84 0.19 -1.41 -1.42
CA LEU A 84 1.31 -2.33 -1.40
C LEU A 84 1.37 -3.01 -2.76
N VAL A 85 2.47 -2.77 -3.48
CA VAL A 85 2.73 -3.32 -4.81
C VAL A 85 3.77 -4.43 -4.71
N SER A 86 3.40 -5.65 -5.09
CA SER A 86 4.30 -6.81 -5.05
C SER A 86 5.35 -6.76 -6.17
N GLY A 87 6.61 -6.99 -5.82
CA GLY A 87 7.69 -7.29 -6.75
C GLY A 87 8.07 -8.77 -6.70
N LYS A 88 9.20 -9.15 -7.30
CA LYS A 88 9.70 -10.53 -7.29
C LYS A 88 10.31 -10.96 -5.96
N ARG A 89 11.07 -10.07 -5.30
CA ARG A 89 11.76 -10.36 -4.02
C ARG A 89 11.42 -9.38 -2.91
N VAL A 90 10.90 -8.21 -3.26
CA VAL A 90 10.50 -7.16 -2.32
C VAL A 90 9.17 -6.56 -2.77
N SER A 91 8.32 -6.21 -1.82
CA SER A 91 7.13 -5.39 -2.03
C SER A 91 7.41 -3.96 -1.61
N LEU A 92 6.84 -3.00 -2.32
CA LEU A 92 6.94 -1.58 -1.98
C LEU A 92 5.56 -1.08 -1.58
N SER A 93 5.48 -0.34 -0.48
CA SER A 93 4.20 0.23 -0.02
C SER A 93 4.26 1.73 0.16
N LEU A 94 3.14 2.41 -0.06
CA LEU A 94 2.96 3.81 0.27
C LEU A 94 2.38 3.94 1.68
N ASP A 95 3.14 4.55 2.59
CA ASP A 95 2.75 4.79 3.98
C ASP A 95 3.30 6.14 4.45
N GLN A 96 2.49 6.94 5.15
CA GLN A 96 2.89 8.27 5.65
C GLN A 96 4.08 8.26 6.61
N ARG A 97 4.43 7.10 7.19
CA ARG A 97 5.60 6.89 8.05
C ARG A 97 6.71 6.13 7.35
N GLY A 98 6.64 6.02 6.02
CA GLY A 98 7.65 5.36 5.20
C GLY A 98 8.97 6.13 5.17
N VAL A 99 9.94 5.57 4.47
CA VAL A 99 11.23 6.23 4.25
C VAL A 99 11.05 7.42 3.31
N ALA A 100 11.50 8.60 3.76
CA ALA A 100 11.44 9.84 2.97
C ALA A 100 12.61 9.97 1.98
N ALA A 101 13.75 9.32 2.28
CA ALA A 101 14.96 9.40 1.47
C ALA A 101 15.66 8.04 1.41
N LEU A 102 16.22 7.72 0.23
CA LEU A 102 16.99 6.51 -0.02
C LEU A 102 18.27 6.87 -0.77
N GLY A 103 19.40 6.31 -0.37
CA GLY A 103 20.67 6.47 -1.10
C GLY A 103 20.66 5.72 -2.43
N THR A 104 21.54 6.10 -3.36
CA THR A 104 21.63 5.49 -4.70
C THR A 104 21.82 3.97 -4.66
N ALA A 105 22.71 3.47 -3.81
CA ALA A 105 22.96 2.03 -3.68
C ALA A 105 21.73 1.25 -3.17
N GLU A 106 20.92 1.88 -2.32
CA GLU A 106 19.67 1.33 -1.81
C GLU A 106 18.60 1.28 -2.91
N LEU A 107 18.42 2.39 -3.64
CA LEU A 107 17.51 2.48 -4.78
C LEU A 107 17.82 1.42 -5.85
N ASP A 108 19.09 1.27 -6.21
CA ASP A 108 19.54 0.28 -7.19
C ASP A 108 19.27 -1.14 -6.71
N ARG A 109 19.49 -1.41 -5.43
CA ARG A 109 19.20 -2.73 -4.85
C ARG A 109 17.71 -3.02 -4.86
N LEU A 110 16.88 -2.08 -4.39
CA LEU A 110 15.43 -2.25 -4.38
C LEU A 110 14.87 -2.44 -5.79
N ALA A 111 15.38 -1.71 -6.78
CA ALA A 111 14.95 -1.86 -8.16
C ALA A 111 15.28 -3.25 -8.73
N ARG A 112 16.46 -3.79 -8.43
CA ARG A 112 16.85 -5.16 -8.80
C ARG A 112 16.00 -6.22 -8.09
N GLU A 113 15.83 -6.10 -6.78
CA GLU A 113 15.01 -7.01 -5.98
C GLU A 113 13.54 -7.01 -6.43
N PHE A 114 13.00 -5.84 -6.75
CA PHE A 114 11.63 -5.68 -7.21
C PHE A 114 11.42 -6.38 -8.57
N ARG A 115 12.36 -6.25 -9.50
CA ARG A 115 12.30 -6.92 -10.81
C ARG A 115 12.75 -8.38 -10.78
N GLY A 116 13.51 -8.77 -9.77
CA GLY A 116 14.11 -10.10 -9.63
C GLY A 116 15.32 -10.34 -10.54
N ARG A 117 16.04 -9.29 -10.94
CA ARG A 117 17.21 -9.37 -11.83
C ARG A 117 18.32 -8.41 -11.41
#